data_AF-A0A964A9B6-F1
#
_entry.id   AF-A0A964A9B6-F1
#
_cell.length_a   1.000
_cell.length_b   1.000
_cell.length_c   1.000
_cell.angle_alpha   90.00
_cell.angle_beta   90.00
_cell.angle_gamma   90.00
#
_symmetry.space_group_name_H-M   'P 1'
#
loop_
_entity.id
_entity.type
_entity.pdbx_description
1 polymer ?
#
loop_
_entity_poly.entity_id
_entity_poly.type
_entity_poly.pdbx_seq_one_letter_code
_entity_poly.pdbx_strand_id
1 'polypeptide(L)'
;MAGLLGGALLASSLLGACGPVWATEAVSAASTALDDARRVRAHRLAPYEYWLAASYVDKAKRCEGYSEFDGAERFAREAKELAAKAADQAAQEERRQQLLQQRLKLRDSSTPPGGSK
;
A
#
# COMPACT_ATOMS: atom_id res chain seq x y z
N MET A 1 29.45 -11.28 46.89
CA MET A 1 29.40 -11.96 45.58
C MET A 1 27.95 -12.32 45.24
N ALA A 2 27.13 -11.36 44.83
CA ALA A 2 25.70 -11.59 44.53
C ALA A 2 25.18 -10.67 43.40
N GLY A 3 26.03 -10.29 42.45
CA GLY A 3 25.69 -9.32 41.40
C GLY A 3 25.76 -9.83 39.95
N LEU A 4 26.27 -11.04 39.72
CA LEU A 4 26.58 -11.52 38.36
C LEU A 4 25.50 -12.42 37.73
N LEU A 5 24.50 -12.85 38.50
CA LEU A 5 23.42 -13.71 38.00
C LEU A 5 22.24 -12.92 37.38
N GLY A 6 22.12 -11.63 37.65
CA GLY A 6 21.04 -10.78 37.12
C GLY A 6 21.28 -10.30 35.68
N GLY A 7 22.53 -10.18 35.23
CA GLY A 7 22.86 -9.66 33.90
C GLY A 7 22.71 -10.69 32.77
N ALA A 8 22.89 -11.98 33.06
CA ALA A 8 22.84 -13.03 32.04
C ALA A 8 21.42 -13.36 31.56
N LEU A 9 20.41 -13.20 32.41
CA LEU A 9 19.00 -13.46 32.06
C LEU A 9 18.41 -12.39 31.12
N LEU A 10 18.92 -11.16 31.12
CA LEU A 10 18.49 -10.08 30.23
C LEU A 10 19.01 -10.24 28.79
N ALA A 11 20.15 -10.92 28.59
CA ALA A 11 20.77 -11.07 27.28
C ALA A 11 20.09 -12.12 26.39
N SER A 12 19.52 -13.18 26.97
CA SER A 12 18.83 -14.24 26.19
C SER A 12 17.45 -13.83 25.68
N SER A 13 16.83 -12.78 26.21
CA SER A 13 15.51 -12.31 25.75
C SER A 13 15.56 -11.59 24.39
N LEU A 14 16.74 -11.15 23.94
CA LEU A 14 16.88 -10.46 22.64
C LEU A 14 16.93 -11.41 21.43
N LEU A 15 17.20 -12.70 21.62
CA LEU A 15 17.28 -13.65 20.51
C LEU A 15 15.91 -14.23 20.09
N GLY A 16 14.85 -14.00 20.87
CA GLY A 16 13.47 -14.41 20.53
C GLY A 16 12.68 -13.38 19.70
N ALA A 17 13.24 -12.19 19.46
CA ALA A 17 12.55 -11.08 18.80
C ALA A 17 12.73 -11.03 17.27
N CYS A 18 13.35 -12.04 16.65
CA CYS A 18 13.74 -11.96 15.23
C CYS A 18 12.58 -12.07 14.23
N GLY A 19 11.38 -12.47 14.65
CA GLY A 19 10.18 -12.55 13.81
C GLY A 19 9.18 -11.40 14.01
N PRO A 20 8.82 -11.03 15.25
CA PRO A 20 7.81 -10.01 15.50
C PRO A 20 8.16 -8.65 14.92
N VAL A 21 9.41 -8.20 15.10
CA VAL A 21 9.85 -6.87 14.66
C VAL A 21 9.74 -6.72 13.14
N TRP A 22 10.12 -7.75 12.39
CA TRP A 22 10.10 -7.72 10.93
C TRP A 22 8.67 -7.79 10.38
N ALA A 23 7.83 -8.61 10.99
CA ALA A 23 6.41 -8.67 10.65
C ALA A 23 5.71 -7.33 10.91
N THR A 24 5.95 -6.70 12.06
CA THR A 24 5.40 -5.37 12.39
C THR A 24 5.87 -4.30 11.41
N GLU A 25 7.15 -4.29 11.07
CA GLU A 25 7.70 -3.37 10.08
C GLU A 25 7.05 -3.59 8.70
N ALA A 26 6.89 -4.83 8.27
CA ALA A 26 6.23 -5.17 7.01
C ALA A 26 4.77 -4.69 6.99
N VAL A 27 4.00 -4.92 8.05
CA VAL A 27 2.59 -4.50 8.19
C VAL A 27 2.48 -2.97 8.16
N SER A 28 3.41 -2.27 8.84
CA SER A 28 3.50 -0.81 8.83
C SER A 28 3.80 -0.26 7.43
N ALA A 29 4.79 -0.84 6.74
CA ALA A 29 5.16 -0.47 5.38
C ALA A 29 4.02 -0.72 4.38
N ALA A 30 3.30 -1.83 4.51
CA ALA A 30 2.14 -2.15 3.67
C ALA A 30 0.97 -1.16 3.89
N SER A 31 0.72 -0.79 5.15
CA SER A 31 -0.29 0.21 5.50
C SER A 31 0.05 1.57 4.89
N THR A 32 1.32 1.99 4.99
CA THR A 32 1.81 3.24 4.39
C THR A 32 1.66 3.23 2.87
N ALA A 33 2.04 2.14 2.21
CA ALA A 33 1.88 1.99 0.76
C ALA A 33 0.40 2.07 0.31
N LEU A 34 -0.52 1.50 1.09
CA LEU A 34 -1.96 1.59 0.82
C LEU A 34 -2.47 3.04 0.94
N ASP A 35 -2.01 3.78 1.95
CA ASP A 35 -2.36 5.19 2.12
C ASP A 35 -1.81 6.05 0.98
N ASP A 36 -0.59 5.78 0.51
CA ASP A 36 -0.02 6.46 -0.66
C ASP A 36 -0.80 6.14 -1.94
N ALA A 37 -1.19 4.89 -2.15
CA ALA A 37 -2.10 4.51 -3.24
C ALA A 37 -3.46 5.24 -3.14
N ARG A 38 -3.98 5.41 -1.92
CA ARG A 38 -5.22 6.16 -1.70
C ARG A 38 -5.08 7.63 -2.09
N ARG A 39 -3.94 8.28 -1.78
CA ARG A 39 -3.65 9.69 -2.11
C ARG A 39 -3.68 9.95 -3.61
N VAL A 40 -3.20 9.01 -4.42
CA VAL A 40 -3.30 9.07 -5.90
C VAL A 40 -4.65 8.58 -6.44
N ARG A 41 -5.66 8.44 -5.57
CA ARG A 41 -7.03 8.02 -5.90
C ARG A 41 -7.10 6.62 -6.52
N ALA A 42 -6.19 5.72 -6.17
CA ALA A 42 -6.21 4.33 -6.66
C ALA A 42 -7.52 3.61 -6.34
N HIS A 43 -8.16 3.90 -5.21
CA HIS A 43 -9.51 3.40 -4.88
C HIS A 43 -10.59 3.67 -5.94
N ARG A 44 -10.40 4.69 -6.81
CA ARG A 44 -11.30 5.03 -7.92
C ARG A 44 -10.74 4.64 -9.29
N LEU A 45 -9.44 4.81 -9.49
CA LEU A 45 -8.79 4.63 -10.79
C LEU A 45 -8.27 3.19 -11.02
N ALA A 46 -7.94 2.47 -9.94
CA ALA A 46 -7.48 1.08 -9.93
C ALA A 46 -8.13 0.31 -8.76
N PRO A 47 -9.47 0.14 -8.77
CA PRO A 47 -10.20 -0.32 -7.60
C PRO A 47 -9.89 -1.76 -7.22
N TYR A 48 -9.65 -2.64 -8.19
CA TYR A 48 -9.44 -4.06 -7.91
C TYR A 48 -8.19 -4.29 -7.06
N GLU A 49 -7.05 -3.77 -7.52
CA GLU A 49 -5.75 -3.89 -6.87
C GLU A 49 -5.73 -3.15 -5.52
N TYR A 50 -6.36 -1.98 -5.45
CA TYR A 50 -6.47 -1.21 -4.21
C TYR A 50 -7.26 -1.96 -3.12
N TRP A 51 -8.46 -2.47 -3.45
CA TRP A 51 -9.29 -3.16 -2.46
C TRP A 51 -8.75 -4.53 -2.08
N LEU A 52 -8.06 -5.20 -3.02
CA LEU A 52 -7.31 -6.41 -2.71
C LEU A 52 -6.16 -6.11 -1.75
N ALA A 53 -5.34 -5.09 -2.02
CA ALA A 53 -4.29 -4.65 -1.11
C ALA A 53 -4.84 -4.31 0.29
N ALA A 54 -5.96 -3.58 0.36
CA ALA A 54 -6.62 -3.25 1.63
C ALA A 54 -7.03 -4.50 2.43
N SER A 55 -7.57 -5.51 1.73
CA SER A 55 -7.97 -6.77 2.35
C SER A 55 -6.76 -7.54 2.90
N TYR A 56 -5.63 -7.51 2.19
CA TYR A 56 -4.39 -8.14 2.62
C TYR A 56 -3.73 -7.41 3.79
N VAL A 57 -3.78 -6.07 3.84
CA VAL A 57 -3.36 -5.29 5.02
C VAL A 57 -4.19 -5.66 6.24
N ASP A 58 -5.52 -5.77 6.11
CA ASP A 58 -6.39 -6.19 7.22
C ASP A 58 -6.04 -7.61 7.68
N LYS A 59 -5.83 -8.54 6.75
CA LYS A 59 -5.41 -9.90 7.07
C LYS A 59 -4.05 -9.95 7.76
N ALA A 60 -3.08 -9.16 7.31
CA ALA A 60 -1.75 -9.07 7.92
C ALA A 60 -1.83 -8.58 9.37
N LYS A 61 -2.60 -7.53 9.64
CA LYS A 61 -2.85 -7.00 10.99
C LYS A 61 -3.50 -8.02 11.91
N ARG A 62 -4.45 -8.82 11.39
CA ARG A 62 -5.05 -9.92 12.17
C ARG A 62 -4.02 -10.99 12.51
N CYS A 63 -3.23 -11.44 11.54
CA CYS A 63 -2.17 -12.43 11.78
C CYS A 63 -1.15 -11.93 12.80
N GLU A 64 -0.74 -10.65 12.71
CA GLU A 64 0.13 -10.01 13.70
C GLU A 64 -0.49 -10.04 15.11
N GLY A 65 -1.79 -9.68 15.23
CA GLY A 65 -2.52 -9.76 16.48
C GLY A 65 -2.65 -11.19 17.06
N TYR A 66 -2.64 -12.21 16.20
CA TYR A 66 -2.61 -13.62 16.60
C TYR A 66 -1.20 -14.19 16.79
N SER A 67 -0.15 -13.34 16.73
CA SER A 67 1.25 -13.76 16.78
C SER A 67 1.67 -14.73 15.64
N GLU A 68 0.92 -14.75 14.54
CA GLU A 68 1.24 -15.47 13.31
C GLU A 68 2.18 -14.63 12.43
N PHE A 69 3.39 -14.37 12.91
CA PHE A 69 4.30 -13.37 12.31
C PHE A 69 4.72 -13.67 10.87
N ASP A 70 4.96 -14.94 10.53
CA ASP A 70 5.30 -15.36 9.15
C ASP A 70 4.12 -15.12 8.18
N GLY A 71 2.89 -15.41 8.66
CA GLY A 71 1.67 -15.11 7.92
C GLY A 71 1.48 -13.59 7.73
N ALA A 72 1.68 -12.82 8.80
CA ALA A 72 1.59 -11.36 8.77
C ALA A 72 2.58 -10.75 7.77
N GLU A 73 3.84 -11.17 7.81
CA GLU A 73 4.88 -10.71 6.88
C GLU A 73 4.51 -11.04 5.43
N ARG A 74 4.08 -12.28 5.15
CA ARG A 74 3.70 -12.70 3.80
C ARG A 74 2.55 -11.88 3.23
N PHE A 75 1.47 -11.72 4.00
CA PHE A 75 0.32 -10.93 3.57
C PHE A 75 0.67 -9.45 3.42
N ALA A 76 1.51 -8.91 4.31
CA ALA A 76 1.95 -7.52 4.23
C ALA A 76 2.81 -7.25 2.99
N ARG A 77 3.73 -8.16 2.63
CA ARG A 77 4.54 -8.03 1.43
C ARG A 77 3.68 -8.02 0.16
N GLU A 78 2.73 -8.95 0.07
CA GLU A 78 1.80 -9.02 -1.05
C GLU A 78 0.90 -7.77 -1.12
N ALA A 79 0.38 -7.29 0.01
CA ALA A 79 -0.36 -6.04 0.10
C ALA A 79 0.45 -4.84 -0.44
N LYS A 80 1.72 -4.75 -0.06
CA LYS A 80 2.61 -3.68 -0.49
C LYS A 80 2.82 -3.68 -2.00
N GLU A 81 3.04 -4.85 -2.59
CA GLU A 81 3.17 -5.00 -4.05
C GLU A 81 1.88 -4.62 -4.79
N LEU A 82 0.73 -5.05 -4.27
CA LEU A 82 -0.58 -4.70 -4.83
C LEU A 82 -0.87 -3.19 -4.72
N ALA A 83 -0.53 -2.57 -3.58
CA ALA A 83 -0.69 -1.12 -3.39
C ALA A 83 0.18 -0.31 -4.37
N ALA A 84 1.42 -0.74 -4.59
CA ALA A 84 2.30 -0.13 -5.59
C ALA A 84 1.72 -0.26 -7.01
N LYS A 85 1.27 -1.46 -7.40
CA LYS A 85 0.59 -1.69 -8.69
C LYS A 85 -0.65 -0.81 -8.85
N ALA A 86 -1.47 -0.70 -7.81
CA ALA A 86 -2.66 0.15 -7.82
C ALA A 86 -2.31 1.63 -8.00
N ALA A 87 -1.24 2.11 -7.34
CA ALA A 87 -0.76 3.48 -7.51
C ALA A 87 -0.25 3.74 -8.94
N ASP A 88 0.50 2.81 -9.52
CA ASP A 88 1.01 2.93 -10.88
C ASP A 88 -0.12 2.96 -11.92
N GLN A 89 -1.09 2.05 -11.79
CA GLN A 89 -2.27 2.01 -12.65
C GLN A 89 -3.10 3.28 -12.51
N ALA A 90 -3.31 3.77 -11.29
CA ALA A 90 -4.02 5.01 -11.04
C ALA A 90 -3.35 6.20 -11.73
N ALA A 91 -2.02 6.30 -11.63
CA ALA A 91 -1.25 7.35 -12.29
C ALA A 91 -1.33 7.26 -13.82
N GLN A 92 -1.33 6.04 -14.38
CA GLN A 92 -1.50 5.83 -15.82
C GLN A 92 -2.89 6.24 -16.31
N GLU A 93 -3.93 5.84 -15.58
CA GLU A 93 -5.31 6.15 -15.93
C GLU A 93 -5.61 7.64 -15.81
N GLU A 94 -5.08 8.32 -14.78
CA GLU A 94 -5.19 9.77 -14.67
C GLU A 94 -4.55 10.51 -15.85
N ARG A 95 -3.34 10.10 -16.26
CA ARG A 95 -2.67 10.66 -17.46
C ARG A 95 -3.51 10.42 -18.71
N ARG A 96 -4.09 9.22 -18.87
CA ARG A 96 -4.97 8.89 -20.00
C ARG A 96 -6.18 9.82 -20.05
N GLN A 97 -6.83 10.05 -18.92
CA GLN A 97 -8.00 10.93 -18.83
C GLN A 97 -7.64 12.37 -19.17
N GLN A 98 -6.50 12.87 -18.69
CA GLN A 98 -6.01 14.22 -19.02
C GLN A 98 -5.79 14.40 -20.52
N LEU A 99 -5.15 13.43 -21.17
CA LEU A 99 -4.92 13.47 -22.62
C LEU A 99 -6.24 13.45 -23.41
N LEU A 100 -7.19 12.63 -23.00
CA LEU A 100 -8.52 12.60 -23.62
C LEU A 100 -9.22 13.94 -23.47
N GLN A 101 -9.20 14.54 -22.27
CA GLN A 101 -9.79 15.86 -22.04
C GLN A 101 -9.12 16.96 -22.86
N GLN A 102 -7.79 16.92 -22.99
CA GLN A 102 -7.06 17.86 -23.83
C GLN A 102 -7.46 17.73 -25.30
N ARG A 103 -7.57 16.50 -25.81
CA ARG A 103 -8.01 16.23 -27.18
C ARG A 103 -9.44 16.69 -27.43
N LEU A 104 -10.34 16.49 -26.46
CA LEU A 104 -11.72 16.97 -26.55
C LEU A 104 -11.77 18.49 -26.61
N LYS A 105 -11.05 19.20 -25.72
CA LYS A 105 -10.94 20.67 -25.75
C LYS A 105 -10.41 21.19 -27.08
N LEU A 106 -9.37 20.57 -27.63
CA LEU A 106 -8.81 20.94 -28.94
C LEU A 106 -9.83 20.77 -30.06
N ARG A 107 -10.55 19.63 -30.09
CA ARG A 107 -11.62 19.38 -31.06
C ARG A 107 -12.71 20.45 -30.98
N ASP A 108 -13.17 20.76 -29.77
CA ASP A 108 -14.25 21.71 -29.57
C ASP A 108 -13.81 23.14 -29.93
N SER A 109 -12.55 23.52 -29.67
CA SER A 109 -11.96 24.80 -30.11
C SER A 109 -11.77 24.92 -31.63
N SER A 110 -11.64 23.79 -32.33
CA SER A 110 -11.53 23.76 -33.80
C SER A 110 -12.87 23.81 -34.53
N THR A 111 -13.99 23.66 -33.80
CA THR A 111 -15.33 23.81 -34.36
C THR A 111 -15.68 25.30 -34.35
N PRO A 112 -15.72 25.99 -35.51
CA PRO A 112 -16.01 27.42 -35.53
C PRO A 112 -17.41 27.69 -34.93
N PRO A 113 -17.56 28.71 -34.08
CA PRO A 113 -18.88 29.08 -33.56
C PRO A 113 -19.72 29.63 -34.71
N GLY A 114 -20.75 28.87 -35.13
CA GLY A 114 -21.81 29.38 -35.99
C GLY A 114 -21.58 29.20 -37.50
N GLY A 115 -21.95 28.03 -38.00
CA GLY A 115 -22.56 27.90 -39.34
C GLY A 115 -24.08 27.81 -39.20
N SER A 116 -24.71 28.76 -38.51
CA SER A 116 -26.17 28.90 -38.49
C SER A 116 -26.57 29.84 -39.62
N LYS A 117 -27.37 29.31 -40.55
CA LYS A 117 -27.98 30.01 -41.69
C LYS A 117 -28.71 31.30 -41.30
#